data_AF-A0A9P4WLJ6-F1
#
_entry.id   AF-A0A9P4WLJ6-F1
#
_cell.length_a   1.000
_cell.length_b   1.000
_cell.length_c   1.000
_cell.angle_alpha   90.00
_cell.angle_beta   90.00
_cell.angle_gamma   90.00
#
_symmetry.space_group_name_H-M   'P 1'
#
loop_
_entity.id
_entity.type
_entity.pdbx_description
1 polymer ?
#
loop_
_entity_poly.entity_id
_entity_poly.type
_entity_poly.pdbx_seq_one_letter_code
_entity_poly.pdbx_strand_id
1 'polypeptide(L)'
;MIDDTKRHGQAMKLLEEAGMYVFTSVATVFNSINRAEPYKSYRRSAIKEYFQTMNVMAQYPNTLGLLAGNSVINGPGNQRAAPVIRAVVRDLKRYMKLHNEANGQRILPIGYTSATIEHLDTTVLDFLSQGDPASSIDFWTCNRYMWAGPSNYQISGYDQLVARLQGAALPIIMSEYGVNIQKPRQFEETAALYSPAISQVFSGGCAYEFWESRNGYGLVELFNQEQYRVKPTWTAEQRRDKALARADDSRKTAEKRHTERGRLSIFHDFVNYRANLDATRNIDHNWEGDIMEREAAARGNVDRLQRKWAWEPEYQIPDTVVDWTEIEDLVNRRGLTYLM
;
A
#
# COMPACT_ATOMS: atom_id res chain seq x y z
N MET A 1 -0.51 8.33 1.02
CA MET A 1 -0.05 9.32 2.03
C MET A 1 -1.15 10.34 2.19
N ILE A 2 -1.34 10.87 3.39
CA ILE A 2 -2.33 11.91 3.71
C ILE A 2 -1.62 13.14 4.30
N ASP A 3 -2.32 14.28 4.38
CA ASP A 3 -1.87 15.45 5.15
C ASP A 3 -2.56 15.40 6.52
N ASP A 4 -1.88 14.84 7.51
CA ASP A 4 -2.41 14.59 8.87
C ASP A 4 -2.77 15.85 9.67
N THR A 5 -2.50 17.05 9.13
CA THR A 5 -2.99 18.32 9.68
C THR A 5 -4.41 18.68 9.20
N LYS A 6 -4.95 17.95 8.23
CA LYS A 6 -6.27 18.20 7.63
C LYS A 6 -7.33 17.22 8.11
N ARG A 7 -8.59 17.61 7.90
CA ARG A 7 -9.75 16.77 8.19
C ARG A 7 -10.01 15.83 7.02
N HIS A 8 -10.13 14.53 7.30
CA HIS A 8 -10.39 13.50 6.29
C HIS A 8 -11.79 12.87 6.39
N GLY A 9 -12.57 13.21 7.42
CA GLY A 9 -13.81 12.50 7.75
C GLY A 9 -14.85 12.45 6.63
N GLN A 10 -15.04 13.53 5.87
CA GLN A 10 -16.01 13.51 4.75
C GLN A 10 -15.57 12.55 3.64
N ALA A 11 -14.29 12.57 3.27
CA ALA A 11 -13.77 11.68 2.22
C ALA A 11 -13.82 10.21 2.67
N MET A 12 -13.38 9.91 3.89
CA MET A 12 -13.40 8.55 4.43
C MET A 12 -14.81 8.00 4.55
N LYS A 13 -15.79 8.84 4.95
CA LYS A 13 -17.20 8.47 5.00
C LYS A 13 -17.80 8.16 3.63
N LEU A 14 -17.50 8.97 2.61
CA LEU A 14 -17.95 8.67 1.24
C LEU A 14 -17.36 7.37 0.70
N LEU A 15 -16.10 7.07 1.04
CA LEU A 15 -15.47 5.79 0.70
C LEU A 15 -16.15 4.63 1.45
N GLU A 16 -16.43 4.80 2.74
CA GLU A 16 -17.12 3.81 3.56
C GLU A 16 -18.53 3.50 3.03
N GLU A 17 -19.32 4.52 2.71
CA GLU A 17 -20.66 4.39 2.12
C GLU A 17 -20.64 3.65 0.78
N ALA A 18 -19.53 3.72 0.04
CA ALA A 18 -19.29 2.97 -1.19
C ALA A 18 -18.69 1.57 -0.96
N GLY A 19 -18.50 1.14 0.29
CA GLY A 19 -17.86 -0.13 0.64
C GLY A 19 -16.35 -0.17 0.34
N MET A 20 -15.70 0.99 0.22
CA MET A 20 -14.29 1.11 -0.14
C MET A 20 -13.41 1.23 1.10
N TYR A 21 -12.36 0.42 1.11
CA TYR A 21 -11.33 0.38 2.14
C TYR A 21 -10.04 1.07 1.69
N VAL A 22 -9.26 1.56 2.65
CA VAL A 22 -8.06 2.36 2.40
C VAL A 22 -6.82 1.76 3.06
N PHE A 23 -5.79 1.50 2.26
CA PHE A 23 -4.41 1.45 2.73
C PHE A 23 -3.77 2.83 2.64
N THR A 24 -3.01 3.22 3.65
CA THR A 24 -2.18 4.43 3.54
C THR A 24 -0.82 4.25 4.18
N SER A 25 0.19 4.93 3.63
CA SER A 25 1.47 5.03 4.30
C SER A 25 1.41 5.97 5.49
N VAL A 26 2.17 5.64 6.53
CA VAL A 26 2.44 6.51 7.68
C VAL A 26 3.38 7.66 7.33
N ALA A 27 4.17 7.51 6.26
CA ALA A 27 5.04 8.56 5.76
C ALA A 27 4.21 9.68 5.11
N THR A 28 4.75 10.89 5.17
CA THR A 28 4.20 12.05 4.46
C THR A 28 5.16 12.46 3.35
N VAL A 29 4.71 13.33 2.45
CA VAL A 29 5.54 13.84 1.33
C VAL A 29 6.79 14.59 1.81
N PHE A 30 6.78 15.08 3.07
CA PHE A 30 7.88 15.82 3.66
C PHE A 30 8.71 14.99 4.64
N ASN A 31 8.24 13.80 4.99
CA ASN A 31 8.85 12.99 6.03
C ASN A 31 8.70 11.49 5.74
N SER A 32 9.78 10.91 5.24
CA SER A 32 9.92 9.49 4.91
C SER A 32 11.30 8.98 5.33
N ILE A 33 11.42 7.69 5.62
CA ILE A 33 12.74 7.05 5.76
C ILE A 33 13.52 7.22 4.45
N ASN A 34 14.68 7.87 4.53
CA ASN A 34 15.54 8.11 3.39
C ASN A 34 16.35 6.86 3.11
N ARG A 35 16.09 6.19 1.98
CA ARG A 35 16.82 4.98 1.56
C ARG A 35 18.34 5.17 1.50
N ALA A 36 18.81 6.40 1.21
CA ALA A 36 20.23 6.70 1.13
C ALA A 36 20.88 6.82 2.51
N GLU A 37 20.15 7.18 3.56
CA GLU A 37 20.66 7.33 4.92
C GLU A 37 19.59 6.92 5.96
N PRO A 38 19.18 5.64 5.99
CA PRO A 38 17.95 5.24 6.68
C PRO A 38 18.03 5.46 8.19
N TYR A 39 19.15 5.09 8.82
CA TYR A 39 19.38 5.30 10.26
C TYR A 39 19.34 6.78 10.65
N LYS A 40 19.94 7.68 9.85
CA LYS A 40 19.91 9.12 10.12
C LYS A 40 18.53 9.73 9.95
N SER A 41 17.73 9.18 9.03
CA SER A 41 16.35 9.64 8.79
C SER A 41 15.34 9.13 9.81
N TYR A 42 15.68 8.09 10.57
CA TYR A 42 14.90 7.59 11.69
C TYR A 42 15.12 8.50 12.91
N ARG A 43 14.35 9.57 12.97
CA ARG A 43 14.44 10.64 13.98
C ARG A 43 13.14 10.75 14.77
N ARG A 44 13.24 11.21 16.02
CA ARG A 44 12.09 11.37 16.93
C ARG A 44 10.92 12.14 16.31
N SER A 45 11.21 13.27 15.66
CA SER A 45 10.19 14.08 15.00
C SER A 45 9.50 13.34 13.85
N ALA A 46 10.22 12.45 13.16
CA ALA A 46 9.66 11.69 12.05
C ALA A 46 8.65 10.65 12.55
N ILE A 47 9.02 9.91 13.60
CA ILE A 47 8.15 8.88 14.19
C ILE A 47 6.93 9.50 14.86
N LYS A 48 7.06 10.71 15.44
CA LYS A 48 5.92 11.45 15.98
C LYS A 48 4.88 11.80 14.90
N GLU A 49 5.31 12.18 13.70
CA GLU A 49 4.39 12.42 12.57
C GLU A 49 3.74 11.11 12.10
N TYR A 50 4.46 9.99 12.13
CA TYR A 50 3.87 8.68 11.80
C TYR A 50 2.77 8.29 12.81
N PHE A 51 2.97 8.59 14.10
CA PHE A 51 1.93 8.44 15.13
C PHE A 51 0.73 9.34 14.87
N GLN A 52 0.93 10.57 14.39
CA GLN A 52 -0.17 11.47 14.03
C GLN A 52 -1.01 10.92 12.88
N THR A 53 -0.36 10.52 11.78
CA THR A 53 -1.04 9.86 10.66
C THR A 53 -1.79 8.61 11.12
N MET A 54 -1.19 7.77 11.95
CA MET A 54 -1.86 6.59 12.52
C MET A 54 -3.10 6.98 13.34
N ASN A 55 -3.00 7.94 14.26
CA ASN A 55 -4.12 8.39 15.10
C ASN A 55 -5.28 8.95 14.27
N VAL A 56 -4.98 9.67 13.18
CA VAL A 56 -6.00 10.16 12.24
C VAL A 56 -6.70 8.98 11.57
N MET A 57 -5.94 8.01 11.08
CA MET A 57 -6.49 6.93 10.26
C MET A 57 -7.15 5.81 11.07
N ALA A 58 -6.76 5.61 12.33
CA ALA A 58 -7.36 4.64 13.25
C ALA A 58 -8.82 4.97 13.59
N GLN A 59 -9.24 6.24 13.43
CA GLN A 59 -10.61 6.69 13.68
C GLN A 59 -11.63 6.20 12.64
N TYR A 60 -11.18 5.81 11.44
CA TYR A 60 -12.08 5.43 10.36
C TYR A 60 -12.19 3.90 10.27
N PRO A 61 -13.40 3.33 10.29
CA PRO A 61 -13.59 1.87 10.25
C PRO A 61 -13.10 1.25 8.94
N ASN A 62 -13.15 2.00 7.83
CA ASN A 62 -12.69 1.57 6.51
C ASN A 62 -11.19 1.80 6.25
N THR A 63 -10.38 2.19 7.24
CA THR A 63 -8.92 2.07 7.12
C THR A 63 -8.53 0.60 7.29
N LEU A 64 -8.05 -0.03 6.22
CA LEU A 64 -7.70 -1.45 6.20
C LEU A 64 -6.33 -1.73 6.82
N GLY A 65 -5.35 -0.85 6.58
CA GLY A 65 -4.01 -1.01 7.12
C GLY A 65 -3.08 0.16 6.82
N LEU A 66 -1.94 0.15 7.49
CA LEU A 66 -0.90 1.17 7.36
C LEU A 66 0.34 0.60 6.67
N LEU A 67 1.03 1.40 5.87
CA LEU A 67 2.29 1.02 5.23
C LEU A 67 3.45 1.76 5.91
N ALA A 68 4.34 1.02 6.57
CA ALA A 68 5.55 1.54 7.23
C ALA A 68 6.59 2.09 6.24
N GLY A 69 6.48 1.71 4.97
CA GLY A 69 7.30 2.23 3.88
C GLY A 69 6.79 1.73 2.53
N ASN A 70 7.10 2.48 1.48
CA ASN A 70 6.83 2.08 0.11
C ASN A 70 8.10 2.17 -0.73
N SER A 71 8.55 1.01 -1.23
CA SER A 71 9.71 0.90 -2.12
C SER A 71 10.94 1.64 -1.59
N VAL A 72 11.13 1.62 -0.26
CA VAL A 72 12.29 2.25 0.40
C VAL A 72 13.53 1.46 -0.02
N ILE A 73 13.46 0.13 0.13
CA ILE A 73 14.42 -0.81 -0.44
C ILE A 73 14.03 -1.03 -1.89
N ASN A 74 14.82 -0.45 -2.80
CA ASN A 74 14.64 -0.54 -4.24
C ASN A 74 15.96 -0.82 -4.97
N GLY A 75 16.88 -1.50 -4.30
CA GLY A 75 18.07 -2.06 -4.92
C GLY A 75 18.99 -2.70 -3.87
N PRO A 76 20.01 -3.46 -4.31
CA PRO A 76 20.95 -4.09 -3.39
C PRO A 76 21.64 -3.08 -2.44
N GLY A 77 21.95 -1.89 -2.94
CA GLY A 77 22.67 -0.85 -2.18
C GLY A 77 21.89 -0.18 -1.05
N ASN A 78 20.61 -0.48 -0.86
CA ASN A 78 19.78 0.14 0.19
C ASN A 78 19.02 -0.86 1.07
N GLN A 79 19.42 -2.13 1.06
CA GLN A 79 18.91 -3.15 1.98
C GLN A 79 19.07 -2.76 3.46
N ARG A 80 20.05 -1.91 3.78
CA ARG A 80 20.26 -1.32 5.12
C ARG A 80 19.08 -0.51 5.66
N ALA A 81 18.04 -0.28 4.85
CA ALA A 81 16.79 0.30 5.33
C ALA A 81 15.87 -0.72 6.04
N ALA A 82 16.05 -2.03 5.81
CA ALA A 82 15.18 -3.07 6.40
C ALA A 82 15.12 -3.01 7.93
N PRO A 83 16.25 -2.88 8.67
CA PRO A 83 16.23 -2.82 10.13
C PRO A 83 15.52 -1.56 10.65
N VAL A 84 15.67 -0.44 9.93
CA VAL A 84 14.98 0.81 10.25
C VAL A 84 13.47 0.69 10.01
N ILE A 85 13.05 0.02 8.94
CA ILE A 85 11.63 -0.28 8.70
C ILE A 85 11.06 -1.13 9.84
N ARG A 86 11.80 -2.16 10.32
CA ARG A 86 11.37 -2.92 11.51
C ARG A 86 11.28 -2.08 12.79
N ALA A 87 12.20 -1.14 13.00
CA ALA A 87 12.13 -0.22 14.13
C ALA A 87 10.89 0.69 14.05
N VAL A 88 10.54 1.16 12.85
CA VAL A 88 9.28 1.90 12.61
C VAL A 88 8.07 1.04 12.94
N VAL A 89 8.02 -0.22 12.47
CA VAL A 89 6.93 -1.16 12.78
C VAL A 89 6.82 -1.41 14.28
N ARG A 90 7.95 -1.65 14.96
CA ARG A 90 8.03 -1.83 16.42
C ARG A 90 7.39 -0.68 17.16
N ASP A 91 7.82 0.54 16.83
CA ASP A 91 7.37 1.73 17.54
C ASP A 91 5.89 2.02 17.26
N LEU A 92 5.43 1.86 16.02
CA LEU A 92 4.01 2.01 15.67
C LEU A 92 3.13 1.01 16.42
N LYS A 93 3.53 -0.27 16.49
CA LYS A 93 2.80 -1.31 17.22
C LYS A 93 2.75 -1.02 18.71
N ARG A 94 3.88 -0.66 19.34
CA ARG A 94 3.91 -0.30 20.76
C ARG A 94 3.02 0.91 21.04
N TYR A 95 3.07 1.94 20.21
CA TYR A 95 2.24 3.13 20.37
C TYR A 95 0.74 2.83 20.24
N MET A 96 0.34 2.04 19.23
CA MET A 96 -1.05 1.61 19.07
C MET A 96 -1.54 0.76 20.25
N LYS A 97 -0.70 -0.14 20.78
CA LYS A 97 -1.02 -0.93 21.96
C LYS A 97 -1.32 -0.05 23.17
N LEU A 98 -0.45 0.92 23.47
CA LEU A 98 -0.65 1.87 24.58
C LEU A 98 -1.96 2.66 24.43
N HIS A 99 -2.26 3.15 23.22
CA HIS A 99 -3.50 3.86 22.96
C HIS A 99 -4.73 2.96 23.07
N ASN A 100 -4.66 1.74 22.56
CA ASN A 100 -5.74 0.77 22.66
C ASN A 100 -6.05 0.45 24.13
N GLU A 101 -5.03 0.20 24.96
CA GLU A 101 -5.18 -0.08 26.39
C GLU A 101 -5.78 1.11 27.15
N ALA A 102 -5.43 2.34 26.77
CA ALA A 102 -5.87 3.54 27.47
C ALA A 102 -7.27 4.04 27.06
N ASN A 103 -7.67 3.86 25.80
CA ASN A 103 -8.92 4.46 25.28
C ASN A 103 -9.65 3.64 24.21
N GLY A 104 -9.23 2.39 23.97
CA GLY A 104 -9.89 1.52 23.00
C GLY A 104 -9.63 1.89 21.53
N GLN A 105 -8.66 2.76 21.21
CA GLN A 105 -8.30 3.07 19.83
C GLN A 105 -7.99 1.79 19.05
N ARG A 106 -8.50 1.70 17.82
CA ARG A 106 -8.35 0.52 16.97
C ARG A 106 -6.88 0.27 16.63
N ILE A 107 -6.45 -0.98 16.74
CA ILE A 107 -5.14 -1.44 16.28
C ILE A 107 -5.24 -1.71 14.78
N LEU A 108 -4.42 -1.02 14.00
CA LEU A 108 -4.33 -1.19 12.55
C LEU A 108 -3.19 -2.16 12.21
N PRO A 109 -3.37 -3.09 11.26
CA PRO A 109 -2.25 -3.90 10.78
C PRO A 109 -1.26 -3.01 10.03
N ILE A 110 0.03 -3.35 10.13
CA ILE A 110 1.13 -2.61 9.49
C ILE A 110 1.82 -3.49 8.46
N GLY A 111 1.85 -3.03 7.22
CA GLY A 111 2.57 -3.68 6.13
C GLY A 111 3.72 -2.86 5.56
N TYR A 112 4.31 -3.40 4.50
CA TYR A 112 5.35 -2.76 3.71
C TYR A 112 5.08 -2.98 2.22
N THR A 113 5.41 -2.00 1.38
CA THR A 113 5.33 -2.14 -0.08
C THR A 113 6.70 -2.37 -0.70
N SER A 114 6.85 -3.52 -1.36
CA SER A 114 8.08 -3.90 -2.05
C SER A 114 8.19 -3.26 -3.44
N ALA A 115 9.42 -2.92 -3.81
CA ALA A 115 9.73 -2.50 -5.17
C ALA A 115 9.67 -3.70 -6.13
N THR A 116 9.67 -3.43 -7.43
CA THR A 116 9.70 -4.45 -8.51
C THR A 116 11.10 -5.04 -8.67
N ILE A 117 11.68 -5.64 -7.62
CA ILE A 117 13.03 -6.20 -7.63
C ILE A 117 13.01 -7.62 -7.10
N GLU A 118 12.82 -8.51 -8.06
CA GLU A 118 12.54 -9.92 -7.85
C GLU A 118 13.49 -10.65 -6.91
N HIS A 119 14.80 -10.40 -7.01
CA HIS A 119 15.83 -11.08 -6.23
C HIS A 119 15.92 -10.60 -4.77
N LEU A 120 15.25 -9.51 -4.41
CA LEU A 120 15.23 -8.97 -3.05
C LEU A 120 13.95 -9.29 -2.29
N ASP A 121 12.88 -9.66 -3.00
CA ASP A 121 11.56 -9.76 -2.41
C ASP A 121 11.51 -10.77 -1.24
N THR A 122 12.03 -11.98 -1.42
CA THR A 122 12.02 -13.00 -0.35
C THR A 122 12.91 -12.63 0.81
N THR A 123 14.12 -12.15 0.54
CA THR A 123 15.07 -11.74 1.59
C THR A 123 14.52 -10.61 2.46
N VAL A 124 13.92 -9.60 1.84
CA VAL A 124 13.31 -8.46 2.56
C VAL A 124 12.03 -8.88 3.25
N LEU A 125 11.17 -9.67 2.59
CA LEU A 125 9.94 -10.20 3.16
C LEU A 125 10.24 -11.04 4.41
N ASP A 126 11.15 -11.99 4.31
CA ASP A 126 11.58 -12.83 5.42
C ASP A 126 12.05 -11.95 6.58
N PHE A 127 12.98 -11.03 6.30
CA PHE A 127 13.53 -10.15 7.34
C PHE A 127 12.46 -9.31 8.05
N LEU A 128 11.51 -8.74 7.29
CA LEU A 128 10.47 -7.89 7.83
C LEU A 128 9.34 -8.65 8.52
N SER A 129 9.14 -9.94 8.24
CA SER A 129 7.95 -10.69 8.70
C SER A 129 8.22 -11.78 9.75
N GLN A 130 9.48 -12.16 9.94
CA GLN A 130 9.87 -13.22 10.86
C GLN A 130 10.66 -12.65 12.05
N GLY A 131 10.88 -13.46 13.10
CA GLY A 131 11.37 -12.98 14.38
C GLY A 131 10.25 -12.50 15.29
N ASP A 132 10.57 -11.50 16.11
CA ASP A 132 9.70 -10.91 17.11
C ASP A 132 8.44 -10.28 16.50
N PRO A 133 7.23 -10.77 16.82
CA PRO A 133 5.96 -10.21 16.34
C PRO A 133 5.77 -8.73 16.65
N ALA A 134 6.41 -8.21 17.70
CA ALA A 134 6.33 -6.79 18.04
C ALA A 134 7.02 -5.91 16.99
N SER A 135 7.99 -6.42 16.23
CA SER A 135 8.74 -5.69 15.20
C SER A 135 8.60 -6.24 13.77
N SER A 136 7.76 -7.27 13.59
CA SER A 136 7.44 -7.86 12.28
C SER A 136 6.23 -7.18 11.64
N ILE A 137 6.18 -7.11 10.31
CA ILE A 137 4.99 -6.65 9.57
C ILE A 137 3.84 -7.66 9.65
N ASP A 138 2.62 -7.16 9.50
CA ASP A 138 1.37 -7.94 9.53
C ASP A 138 0.91 -8.36 8.14
N PHE A 139 1.25 -7.60 7.10
CA PHE A 139 0.95 -7.94 5.70
C PHE A 139 2.03 -7.41 4.76
N TRP A 140 2.13 -8.01 3.58
CA TRP A 140 3.07 -7.60 2.55
C TRP A 140 2.31 -7.07 1.35
N THR A 141 2.84 -6.02 0.75
CA THR A 141 2.33 -5.52 -0.51
C THR A 141 3.45 -5.42 -1.52
N CYS A 142 3.13 -5.56 -2.80
CA CYS A 142 4.15 -5.53 -3.83
C CYS A 142 3.63 -4.94 -5.14
N ASN A 143 4.50 -4.17 -5.80
CA ASN A 143 4.22 -3.60 -7.11
C ASN A 143 4.63 -4.62 -8.19
N ARG A 144 3.73 -4.93 -9.14
CA ARG A 144 3.93 -5.97 -10.16
C ARG A 144 3.44 -5.53 -11.53
N TYR A 145 4.39 -5.25 -12.41
CA TYR A 145 4.15 -4.80 -13.78
C TYR A 145 4.64 -5.82 -14.82
N MET A 146 4.36 -7.11 -14.59
CA MET A 146 4.94 -8.22 -15.37
C MET A 146 4.05 -8.69 -16.53
N TRP A 147 2.74 -8.42 -16.48
CA TRP A 147 1.77 -8.88 -17.48
C TRP A 147 1.55 -7.83 -18.57
N ALA A 148 2.24 -7.95 -19.70
CA ALA A 148 2.16 -6.96 -20.80
C ALA A 148 1.53 -7.55 -22.07
N GLY A 149 0.49 -6.89 -22.58
CA GLY A 149 -0.17 -7.31 -23.83
C GLY A 149 -0.83 -8.69 -23.71
N PRO A 150 -1.03 -9.41 -24.84
CA PRO A 150 -1.51 -10.78 -24.82
C PRO A 150 -0.52 -11.67 -24.03
N SER A 151 -0.90 -12.05 -22.82
CA SER A 151 -0.07 -12.81 -21.90
C SER A 151 -0.89 -13.88 -21.17
N ASN A 152 -0.24 -14.65 -20.31
CA ASN A 152 -0.87 -15.65 -19.46
C ASN A 152 -0.03 -15.89 -18.20
N TYR A 153 -0.47 -16.82 -17.35
CA TYR A 153 0.19 -17.13 -16.08
C TYR A 153 1.68 -17.46 -16.22
N GLN A 154 2.07 -18.22 -17.25
CA GLN A 154 3.47 -18.59 -17.50
C GLN A 154 4.26 -17.49 -18.22
N ILE A 155 3.69 -16.88 -19.26
CA ILE A 155 4.38 -15.85 -20.06
C ILE A 155 4.66 -14.60 -19.21
N SER A 156 3.73 -14.22 -18.33
CA SER A 156 3.90 -13.09 -17.42
C SER A 156 4.90 -13.37 -16.28
N GLY A 157 5.30 -14.62 -16.04
CA GLY A 157 6.10 -15.01 -14.89
C GLY A 157 5.35 -15.01 -13.55
N TYR A 158 4.01 -14.92 -13.58
CA TYR A 158 3.20 -15.00 -12.36
C TYR A 158 3.30 -16.37 -11.68
N ASP A 159 3.57 -17.43 -12.42
CA ASP A 159 3.87 -18.76 -11.89
C ASP A 159 5.10 -18.78 -10.97
N GLN A 160 6.18 -18.13 -11.40
CA GLN A 160 7.39 -17.97 -10.61
C GLN A 160 7.17 -17.05 -9.41
N LEU A 161 6.35 -16.00 -9.58
CA LEU A 161 5.98 -15.10 -8.49
C LEU A 161 5.19 -15.82 -7.39
N VAL A 162 4.18 -16.61 -7.76
CA VAL A 162 3.38 -17.43 -6.84
C VAL A 162 4.27 -18.45 -6.14
N ALA A 163 5.08 -19.21 -6.89
CA ALA A 163 5.97 -20.22 -6.32
C ALA A 163 6.97 -19.64 -5.30
N ARG A 164 7.41 -18.39 -5.52
CA ARG A 164 8.34 -17.68 -4.64
C ARG A 164 7.69 -17.18 -3.34
N LEU A 165 6.41 -16.79 -3.40
CA LEU A 165 5.71 -16.15 -2.29
C LEU A 165 4.78 -17.09 -1.51
N GLN A 166 4.46 -18.28 -2.03
CA GLN A 166 3.57 -19.24 -1.39
C GLN A 166 4.02 -19.67 0.02
N GLY A 167 5.32 -19.59 0.33
CA GLY A 167 5.85 -19.92 1.66
C GLY A 167 5.62 -18.84 2.73
N ALA A 168 5.18 -17.65 2.34
CA ALA A 168 4.94 -16.55 3.27
C ALA A 168 3.70 -16.82 4.13
N ALA A 169 3.84 -16.68 5.45
CA ALA A 169 2.76 -16.90 6.41
C ALA A 169 2.20 -15.57 6.91
N LEU A 170 1.72 -14.75 5.95
CA LEU A 170 1.04 -13.46 6.13
C LEU A 170 0.29 -13.08 4.83
N PRO A 171 -0.74 -12.23 4.88
CA PRO A 171 -1.46 -11.77 3.69
C PRO A 171 -0.58 -10.98 2.72
N ILE A 172 -0.69 -11.29 1.43
CA ILE A 172 0.04 -10.60 0.35
C ILE A 172 -0.95 -9.90 -0.57
N ILE A 173 -0.78 -8.60 -0.80
CA ILE A 173 -1.62 -7.82 -1.72
C ILE A 173 -0.77 -7.24 -2.85
N MET A 174 -1.27 -7.31 -4.08
CA MET A 174 -0.62 -6.62 -5.19
C MET A 174 -1.02 -5.13 -5.16
N SER A 175 -0.19 -4.28 -4.56
CA SER A 175 -0.49 -2.85 -4.34
C SER A 175 -0.57 -2.05 -5.63
N GLU A 176 0.15 -2.49 -6.67
CA GLU A 176 0.12 -1.87 -7.99
C GLU A 176 0.28 -2.93 -9.07
N TYR A 177 -0.55 -2.86 -10.11
CA TYR A 177 -0.36 -3.59 -11.37
C TYR A 177 -0.97 -2.83 -12.55
N GLY A 178 -0.79 -3.35 -13.76
CA GLY A 178 -1.32 -2.76 -14.99
C GLY A 178 -0.27 -2.03 -15.81
N VAL A 179 0.75 -2.77 -16.27
CA VAL A 179 1.83 -2.24 -17.11
C VAL A 179 1.27 -1.58 -18.36
N ASN A 180 1.80 -0.41 -18.73
CA ASN A 180 1.21 0.44 -19.76
C ASN A 180 2.00 0.48 -21.09
N ILE A 181 2.80 -0.57 -21.36
CA ILE A 181 3.62 -0.70 -22.58
C ILE A 181 2.72 -0.80 -23.83
N GLN A 182 1.62 -1.55 -23.75
CA GLN A 182 0.61 -1.65 -24.81
C GLN A 182 -0.67 -0.95 -24.35
N LYS A 183 -1.29 -0.17 -25.25
CA LYS A 183 -2.51 0.60 -24.96
C LYS A 183 -3.59 0.35 -26.03
N PRO A 184 -4.87 0.32 -25.65
CA PRO A 184 -5.37 0.34 -24.27
C PRO A 184 -4.96 -0.92 -23.49
N ARG A 185 -4.77 -0.79 -22.18
CA ARG A 185 -4.44 -1.93 -21.31
C ARG A 185 -5.63 -2.88 -21.27
N GLN A 186 -5.38 -4.17 -21.43
CA GLN A 186 -6.44 -5.18 -21.46
C GLN A 186 -6.85 -5.65 -20.06
N PHE A 187 -5.98 -5.50 -19.06
CA PHE A 187 -6.24 -5.86 -17.66
C PHE A 187 -6.62 -7.34 -17.42
N GLU A 188 -6.21 -8.25 -18.31
CA GLU A 188 -6.40 -9.70 -18.17
C GLU A 188 -5.76 -10.24 -16.87
N GLU A 189 -4.69 -9.60 -16.40
CA GLU A 189 -4.06 -9.90 -15.11
C GLU A 189 -5.00 -9.68 -13.92
N THR A 190 -6.04 -8.84 -14.07
CA THR A 190 -7.08 -8.69 -13.04
C THR A 190 -7.83 -9.99 -12.89
N ALA A 191 -8.26 -10.62 -13.98
CA ALA A 191 -8.94 -11.91 -13.93
C ALA A 191 -8.01 -13.00 -13.38
N ALA A 192 -6.74 -13.00 -13.80
CA ALA A 192 -5.75 -13.95 -13.32
C ALA A 192 -5.51 -13.82 -11.80
N LEU A 193 -5.43 -12.60 -11.27
CA LEU A 193 -5.19 -12.34 -9.85
C LEU A 193 -6.19 -13.03 -8.91
N TYR A 194 -7.45 -13.14 -9.35
CA TYR A 194 -8.52 -13.81 -8.59
C TYR A 194 -8.75 -15.27 -9.01
N SER A 195 -7.93 -15.83 -9.90
CA SER A 195 -7.97 -17.26 -10.23
C SER A 195 -7.53 -18.13 -9.05
N PRO A 196 -7.95 -19.40 -8.96
CA PRO A 196 -7.52 -20.31 -7.89
C PRO A 196 -5.99 -20.46 -7.76
N ALA A 197 -5.28 -20.39 -8.89
CA ALA A 197 -3.82 -20.55 -8.90
C ALA A 197 -3.08 -19.40 -8.18
N ILE A 198 -3.63 -18.18 -8.20
CA ILE A 198 -2.98 -16.99 -7.65
C ILE A 198 -3.60 -16.58 -6.30
N SER A 199 -4.92 -16.73 -6.16
CA SER A 199 -5.66 -16.36 -4.94
C SER A 199 -5.30 -17.17 -3.70
N GLN A 200 -4.68 -18.35 -3.85
CA GLN A 200 -4.09 -19.10 -2.74
C GLN A 200 -2.85 -18.42 -2.10
N VAL A 201 -2.27 -17.42 -2.78
CA VAL A 201 -1.11 -16.64 -2.27
C VAL A 201 -1.48 -15.17 -2.09
N PHE A 202 -2.21 -14.59 -3.05
CA PHE A 202 -2.55 -13.18 -3.06
C PHE A 202 -3.98 -12.92 -2.59
N SER A 203 -4.14 -11.94 -1.71
CA SER A 203 -5.41 -11.41 -1.21
C SER A 203 -5.98 -10.31 -2.13
N GLY A 204 -5.78 -10.42 -3.44
CA GLY A 204 -6.21 -9.41 -4.43
C GLY A 204 -5.19 -8.29 -4.69
N GLY A 205 -5.66 -7.16 -5.22
CA GLY A 205 -4.77 -6.05 -5.61
C GLY A 205 -5.45 -4.81 -6.18
N CYS A 206 -4.63 -3.78 -6.43
CA CYS A 206 -5.06 -2.47 -6.91
C CYS A 206 -4.44 -2.13 -8.28
N ALA A 207 -5.27 -1.82 -9.26
CA ALA A 207 -4.81 -1.32 -10.56
C ALA A 207 -4.21 0.09 -10.41
N TYR A 208 -3.03 0.31 -10.99
CA TYR A 208 -2.34 1.59 -10.95
C TYR A 208 -2.58 2.38 -12.25
N GLU A 209 -3.11 3.60 -12.25
CA GLU A 209 -3.68 4.38 -11.14
C GLU A 209 -4.99 5.05 -11.58
N PHE A 210 -5.80 5.54 -10.64
CA PHE A 210 -7.11 6.11 -10.97
C PHE A 210 -7.01 7.36 -11.86
N TRP A 211 -6.21 8.36 -11.45
CA TRP A 211 -6.12 9.66 -12.13
C TRP A 211 -5.02 9.69 -13.19
N GLU A 212 -5.33 10.22 -14.37
CA GLU A 212 -4.35 10.46 -15.41
C GLU A 212 -3.30 11.49 -14.97
N SER A 213 -2.04 11.07 -15.09
CA SER A 213 -0.88 11.93 -14.88
C SER A 213 0.09 11.81 -16.05
N ARG A 214 1.26 12.45 -15.94
CA ARG A 214 2.27 12.45 -17.02
C ARG A 214 2.86 11.06 -17.31
N ASN A 215 2.72 10.12 -16.39
CA ASN A 215 3.17 8.73 -16.58
C ASN A 215 2.24 7.91 -17.50
N GLY A 216 1.03 8.41 -17.78
CA GLY A 216 0.04 7.78 -18.65
C GLY A 216 -0.54 6.47 -18.10
N TYR A 217 -0.63 6.32 -16.78
CA TYR A 217 -1.24 5.16 -16.11
C TYR A 217 -2.69 5.39 -15.67
N GLY A 218 -3.24 6.58 -15.86
CA GLY A 218 -4.59 6.91 -15.40
C GLY A 218 -5.67 6.05 -16.03
N LEU A 219 -6.74 5.84 -15.28
CA LEU A 219 -7.97 5.22 -15.75
C LEU A 219 -9.02 6.27 -16.13
N VAL A 220 -8.96 7.45 -15.50
CA VAL A 220 -9.86 8.57 -15.76
C VAL A 220 -9.12 9.91 -15.75
N GLU A 221 -9.70 10.92 -16.39
CA GLU A 221 -9.22 12.30 -16.34
C GLU A 221 -10.40 13.24 -16.09
N LEU A 222 -10.37 13.97 -14.96
CA LEU A 222 -11.34 15.03 -14.68
C LEU A 222 -10.84 16.34 -15.27
N PHE A 223 -11.61 16.89 -16.19
CA PHE A 223 -11.38 18.22 -16.74
C PHE A 223 -12.23 19.24 -15.98
N ASN A 224 -11.56 20.11 -15.21
CA ASN A 224 -12.19 21.29 -14.63
C ASN A 224 -11.34 22.55 -14.88
N GLN A 225 -11.99 23.70 -15.07
CA GLN A 225 -11.27 24.93 -15.44
C GLN A 225 -10.38 25.47 -14.30
N GLU A 226 -10.59 25.03 -13.05
CA GLU A 226 -9.88 25.55 -11.87
C GLU A 226 -8.60 24.76 -11.48
N GLN A 227 -8.50 23.47 -11.80
CA GLN A 227 -7.40 22.58 -11.38
C GLN A 227 -6.06 22.88 -12.06
N TYR A 228 -6.05 23.58 -13.19
CA TYR A 228 -4.83 23.86 -13.93
C TYR A 228 -4.01 25.03 -13.37
N ARG A 229 -4.41 25.61 -12.22
CA ARG A 229 -3.76 26.77 -11.60
C ARG A 229 -2.47 26.49 -10.81
N VAL A 230 -1.96 25.26 -10.70
CA VAL A 230 -0.80 25.00 -9.81
C VAL A 230 0.34 24.20 -10.50
N LYS A 231 1.58 24.71 -10.33
CA LYS A 231 2.93 24.24 -10.74
C LYS A 231 3.53 24.73 -12.09
N PRO A 232 4.87 24.94 -12.18
CA PRO A 232 5.46 26.02 -12.98
C PRO A 232 6.15 25.61 -14.30
N THR A 233 6.08 24.34 -14.73
CA THR A 233 6.83 23.88 -15.93
C THR A 233 6.02 23.86 -17.22
N TRP A 234 4.70 23.95 -17.15
CA TRP A 234 3.79 24.03 -18.30
C TRP A 234 2.81 25.17 -18.05
N THR A 235 2.54 25.99 -19.07
CA THR A 235 1.46 26.97 -18.94
C THR A 235 0.14 26.23 -18.67
N ALA A 236 -0.79 26.86 -17.94
CA ALA A 236 -2.10 26.26 -17.67
C ALA A 236 -2.81 25.85 -18.99
N GLU A 237 -2.59 26.64 -20.04
CA GLU A 237 -3.09 26.42 -21.41
C GLU A 237 -2.53 25.15 -22.04
N GLN A 238 -1.21 24.93 -22.02
CA GLN A 238 -0.62 23.73 -22.62
C GLN A 238 -1.10 22.43 -21.93
N ARG A 239 -1.36 22.49 -20.62
CA ARG A 239 -1.94 21.36 -19.88
C ARG A 239 -3.39 21.13 -20.26
N ARG A 240 -4.17 22.22 -20.36
CA ARG A 240 -5.56 22.20 -20.81
C ARG A 240 -5.67 21.59 -22.20
N ASP A 241 -4.88 22.05 -23.15
CA ASP A 241 -4.99 21.63 -24.55
C ASP A 241 -4.57 20.15 -24.73
N LYS A 242 -3.57 19.68 -23.98
CA LYS A 242 -3.22 18.24 -23.94
C LYS A 242 -4.32 17.38 -23.31
N ALA A 243 -4.94 17.84 -22.23
CA ALA A 243 -6.05 17.12 -21.61
C ALA A 243 -7.27 17.08 -22.52
N LEU A 244 -7.58 18.18 -23.22
CA LEU A 244 -8.63 18.23 -24.24
C LEU A 244 -8.32 17.27 -25.39
N ALA A 245 -7.09 17.29 -25.91
CA ALA A 245 -6.67 16.36 -26.97
C ALA A 245 -6.82 14.89 -26.54
N ARG A 246 -6.48 14.54 -25.29
CA ARG A 246 -6.70 13.18 -24.75
C ARG A 246 -8.18 12.85 -24.60
N ALA A 247 -8.97 13.77 -24.07
CA ALA A 247 -10.41 13.60 -23.91
C ALA A 247 -11.10 13.39 -25.27
N ASP A 248 -10.62 14.05 -26.32
CA ASP A 248 -11.20 13.97 -27.66
C ASP A 248 -10.62 12.83 -28.52
N ASP A 249 -9.56 12.14 -28.07
CA ASP A 249 -9.05 10.92 -28.71
C ASP A 249 -9.95 9.72 -28.38
N SER A 250 -10.74 9.29 -29.36
CA SER A 250 -11.64 8.12 -29.27
C SER A 250 -10.91 6.79 -29.08
N ARG A 251 -9.60 6.72 -29.38
CA ARG A 251 -8.78 5.53 -29.12
C ARG A 251 -8.36 5.41 -27.65
N LYS A 252 -8.49 6.50 -26.88
CA LYS A 252 -8.18 6.55 -25.45
C LYS A 252 -9.43 6.64 -24.60
N THR A 253 -10.35 7.52 -24.95
CA THR A 253 -11.56 7.80 -24.18
C THR A 253 -12.71 6.91 -24.64
N ALA A 254 -13.27 6.14 -23.71
CA ALA A 254 -14.41 5.27 -23.93
C ALA A 254 -15.75 5.98 -23.63
N GLU A 255 -15.78 6.78 -22.57
CA GLU A 255 -16.98 7.45 -22.09
C GLU A 255 -16.66 8.86 -21.59
N LYS A 256 -17.59 9.80 -21.74
CA LYS A 256 -17.52 11.14 -21.15
C LYS A 256 -18.74 11.37 -20.27
N ARG A 257 -18.52 11.80 -19.02
CA ARG A 257 -19.57 12.19 -18.06
C ARG A 257 -19.45 13.66 -17.68
N HIS A 258 -20.58 14.32 -17.46
CA HIS A 258 -20.60 15.65 -16.85
C HIS A 258 -20.86 15.49 -15.36
N THR A 259 -20.01 16.12 -14.56
CA THR A 259 -20.13 16.18 -13.10
C THR A 259 -20.19 17.64 -12.67
N GLU A 260 -20.65 17.91 -11.44
CA GLU A 260 -20.60 19.26 -10.85
C GLU A 260 -19.19 19.84 -10.83
N ARG A 261 -18.18 18.98 -10.78
CA ARG A 261 -16.77 19.37 -10.78
C ARG A 261 -16.17 19.49 -12.17
N GLY A 262 -16.91 19.25 -13.25
CA GLY A 262 -16.41 19.31 -14.63
C GLY A 262 -16.63 18.02 -15.43
N ARG A 263 -16.01 17.94 -16.61
CA ARG A 263 -16.16 16.81 -17.54
C ARG A 263 -15.19 15.69 -17.18
N LEU A 264 -15.69 14.52 -16.84
CA LEU A 264 -14.90 13.32 -16.55
C LEU A 264 -14.78 12.48 -17.81
N SER A 265 -13.56 12.27 -18.30
CA SER A 265 -13.25 11.29 -19.34
C SER A 265 -12.87 9.97 -18.71
N ILE A 266 -13.54 8.90 -19.11
CA ILE A 266 -13.27 7.52 -18.69
C ILE A 266 -12.58 6.81 -19.85
N PHE A 267 -11.42 6.21 -19.59
CA PHE A 267 -10.62 5.58 -20.64
C PHE A 267 -11.01 4.13 -20.90
N HIS A 268 -10.64 3.61 -22.08
CA HIS A 268 -10.81 2.19 -22.42
C HIS A 268 -10.16 1.27 -21.39
N ASP A 269 -9.01 1.68 -20.85
CA ASP A 269 -8.32 1.04 -19.72
C ASP A 269 -9.27 0.77 -18.53
N PHE A 270 -10.09 1.75 -18.12
CA PHE A 270 -11.05 1.58 -17.01
C PHE A 270 -12.16 0.58 -17.36
N VAL A 271 -12.65 0.63 -18.60
CA VAL A 271 -13.70 -0.27 -19.08
C VAL A 271 -13.19 -1.72 -19.08
N ASN A 272 -11.98 -1.94 -19.56
CA ASN A 272 -11.33 -3.25 -19.58
C ASN A 272 -11.06 -3.77 -18.17
N TYR A 273 -10.53 -2.93 -17.28
CA TYR A 273 -10.36 -3.28 -15.87
C TYR A 273 -11.68 -3.71 -15.22
N ARG A 274 -12.74 -2.91 -15.39
CA ARG A 274 -14.06 -3.22 -14.83
C ARG A 274 -14.61 -4.53 -15.38
N ALA A 275 -14.50 -4.77 -16.69
CA ALA A 275 -14.99 -6.00 -17.30
C ALA A 275 -14.27 -7.24 -16.75
N ASN A 276 -12.94 -7.19 -16.61
CA ASN A 276 -12.17 -8.29 -16.04
C ASN A 276 -12.48 -8.51 -14.55
N LEU A 277 -12.67 -7.43 -13.78
CA LEU A 277 -13.08 -7.55 -12.38
C LEU A 277 -14.50 -8.13 -12.23
N ASP A 278 -15.44 -7.71 -13.08
CA ASP A 278 -16.80 -8.26 -13.04
C ASP A 278 -16.82 -9.75 -13.41
N ALA A 279 -15.92 -10.20 -14.29
CA ALA A 279 -15.76 -11.60 -14.64
C ALA A 279 -15.28 -12.48 -13.47
N THR A 280 -14.69 -11.89 -12.41
CA THR A 280 -14.22 -12.66 -11.24
C THR A 280 -15.30 -12.94 -10.21
N ARG A 281 -16.46 -12.26 -10.30
CA ARG A 281 -17.55 -12.38 -9.32
C ARG A 281 -18.16 -13.78 -9.23
N ASN A 282 -18.08 -14.54 -10.32
CA ASN A 282 -18.64 -15.90 -10.45
C ASN A 282 -17.54 -16.97 -10.47
N ILE A 283 -16.30 -16.64 -10.11
CA ILE A 283 -15.28 -17.67 -9.92
C ILE A 283 -15.64 -18.39 -8.64
N ASP A 284 -15.99 -19.67 -8.76
CA ASP A 284 -16.19 -20.56 -7.62
C ASP A 284 -14.93 -20.51 -6.76
N HIS A 285 -15.05 -19.90 -5.58
CA HIS A 285 -14.00 -19.95 -4.60
C HIS A 285 -14.16 -21.26 -3.85
N ASN A 286 -13.13 -22.09 -3.89
CA ASN A 286 -12.95 -23.16 -2.91
C ASN A 286 -12.48 -22.61 -1.54
N TRP A 287 -12.66 -21.30 -1.32
CA TRP A 287 -12.40 -20.65 -0.04
C TRP A 287 -13.41 -21.17 0.98
N GLU A 288 -13.03 -22.26 1.64
CA GLU A 288 -13.55 -22.57 2.95
C GLU A 288 -12.95 -21.52 3.88
N GLY A 289 -13.77 -20.56 4.33
CA GLY A 289 -13.37 -19.56 5.32
C GLY A 289 -12.50 -20.23 6.39
N ASP A 290 -11.36 -19.60 6.69
CA ASP A 290 -10.28 -20.13 7.56
C ASP A 290 -9.16 -20.92 6.84
N ILE A 291 -9.14 -21.08 5.50
CA ILE A 291 -7.97 -21.72 4.82
C ILE A 291 -6.69 -20.91 4.98
N MET A 292 -6.67 -19.59 4.72
CA MET A 292 -5.43 -18.82 4.89
C MET A 292 -4.96 -18.83 6.34
N GLU A 293 -5.87 -18.79 7.31
CA GLU A 293 -5.53 -18.83 8.74
C GLU A 293 -5.04 -20.22 9.15
N ARG A 294 -5.69 -21.31 8.70
CA ARG A 294 -5.23 -22.70 8.91
C ARG A 294 -3.91 -22.98 8.21
N GLU A 295 -3.72 -22.53 6.98
CA GLU A 295 -2.46 -22.66 6.24
C GLU A 295 -1.37 -21.77 6.83
N ALA A 296 -1.68 -20.55 7.26
CA ALA A 296 -0.73 -19.70 7.97
C ALA A 296 -0.37 -20.27 9.34
N ALA A 297 -1.29 -20.94 10.04
CA ALA A 297 -1.02 -21.66 11.28
C ALA A 297 -0.17 -22.93 11.02
N ALA A 298 -0.51 -23.70 9.98
CA ALA A 298 0.22 -24.91 9.58
C ALA A 298 1.64 -24.59 9.07
N ARG A 299 1.79 -23.55 8.24
CA ARG A 299 3.08 -23.02 7.77
C ARG A 299 3.80 -22.21 8.86
N GLY A 300 3.06 -21.70 9.84
CA GLY A 300 3.51 -20.81 10.92
C GLY A 300 4.04 -21.50 12.17
N ASN A 301 4.07 -22.83 12.21
CA ASN A 301 4.66 -23.60 13.31
C ASN A 301 6.21 -23.64 13.28
N VAL A 302 6.81 -22.62 12.67
CA VAL A 302 8.25 -22.35 12.71
C VAL A 302 8.44 -21.33 13.82
N ASP A 303 9.22 -21.68 14.85
CA ASP A 303 9.62 -20.72 15.89
C ASP A 303 10.42 -19.59 15.24
N ARG A 304 9.70 -18.50 14.91
CA ARG A 304 10.25 -17.36 14.17
C ARG A 304 11.32 -16.63 14.99
N LEU A 305 11.30 -16.76 16.33
CA LEU A 305 12.25 -16.11 17.23
C LEU A 305 13.66 -16.73 17.16
N GLN A 306 13.77 -17.99 16.73
CA GLN A 306 15.06 -18.70 16.68
C GLN A 306 15.85 -18.50 15.38
N ARG A 307 15.27 -17.83 14.37
CA ARG A 307 15.98 -17.58 13.11
C ARG A 307 17.08 -16.54 13.33
N LYS A 308 18.34 -16.98 13.19
CA LYS A 308 19.51 -16.10 13.12
C LYS A 308 19.59 -15.51 11.71
N TRP A 309 19.64 -14.20 11.66
CA TRP A 309 19.68 -13.40 10.44
C TRP A 309 21.13 -13.19 10.02
N ALA A 310 21.47 -13.45 8.76
CA ALA A 310 22.84 -13.33 8.23
C ALA A 310 23.29 -11.87 8.00
N TRP A 311 22.76 -10.93 8.77
CA TRP A 311 22.98 -9.51 8.56
C TRP A 311 24.08 -9.00 9.51
N GLU A 312 25.03 -8.26 8.97
CA GLU A 312 26.17 -7.68 9.72
C GLU A 312 25.67 -6.77 10.87
N PRO A 313 26.48 -6.49 11.91
CA PRO A 313 26.10 -5.61 13.03
C PRO A 313 25.54 -4.24 12.60
N GLU A 314 25.94 -3.72 11.44
CA GLU A 314 25.44 -2.50 10.82
C GLU A 314 24.01 -2.60 10.24
N TYR A 315 23.39 -3.79 10.30
CA TYR A 315 22.02 -4.09 9.88
C TYR A 315 21.15 -4.54 11.07
N GLN A 316 21.49 -4.11 12.29
CA GLN A 316 20.65 -4.33 13.46
C GLN A 316 19.50 -3.32 13.52
N ILE A 317 18.37 -3.76 14.08
CA ILE A 317 17.22 -2.88 14.34
C ILE A 317 17.70 -1.81 15.34
N PRO A 318 17.64 -0.51 15.01
CA PRO A 318 18.11 0.52 15.92
C PRO A 318 17.25 0.59 17.18
N ASP A 319 17.86 1.06 18.27
CA ASP A 319 17.13 1.47 19.46
C ASP A 319 16.09 2.52 19.12
N THR A 320 15.01 2.53 19.89
CA THR A 320 13.90 3.45 19.66
C THR A 320 14.34 4.91 19.84
N VAL A 321 13.91 5.77 18.92
CA VAL A 321 14.06 7.23 19.03
C VAL A 321 12.90 7.88 19.77
N VAL A 322 11.97 7.06 20.27
CA VAL A 322 10.78 7.49 21.01
C VAL A 322 11.10 7.51 22.49
N ASP A 323 10.81 8.65 23.13
CA ASP A 323 10.78 8.74 24.58
C ASP A 323 9.48 8.10 25.09
N TRP A 324 9.54 6.82 25.44
CA TRP A 324 8.36 6.07 25.85
C TRP A 324 7.80 6.54 27.19
N THR A 325 8.65 7.01 28.10
CA THR A 325 8.21 7.61 29.37
C THR A 325 7.32 8.82 29.11
N GLU A 326 7.74 9.71 28.21
CA GLU A 326 6.90 10.86 27.81
C GLU A 326 5.57 10.42 27.16
N ILE A 327 5.61 9.42 26.28
CA ILE A 327 4.40 8.92 25.61
C ILE A 327 3.43 8.29 26.61
N GLU A 328 3.90 7.44 27.50
CA GLU A 328 3.10 6.77 28.53
C GLU A 328 2.45 7.80 29.47
N ASP A 329 3.21 8.81 29.91
CA ASP A 329 2.67 9.93 30.69
C ASP A 329 1.56 10.70 29.95
N LEU A 330 1.75 10.99 28.67
CA LEU A 330 0.76 11.69 27.85
C LEU A 330 -0.52 10.89 27.66
N VAL A 331 -0.40 9.58 27.43
CA VAL A 331 -1.53 8.66 27.26
C VAL A 331 -2.32 8.52 28.57
N ASN A 332 -1.61 8.30 29.68
CA ASN A 332 -2.23 8.15 31.00
C ASN A 332 -2.94 9.42 31.48
N ARG A 333 -2.35 10.60 31.26
CA ARG A 333 -3.00 11.88 31.59
C ARG A 333 -4.27 12.13 30.78
N ARG A 334 -4.30 11.72 29.51
CA ARG A 334 -5.49 11.89 28.66
C ARG A 334 -6.59 10.89 28.99
N GLY A 335 -6.25 9.65 29.39
CA GLY A 335 -7.21 8.64 29.85
C GLY A 335 -7.99 9.07 31.10
N LEU A 336 -7.34 9.80 32.02
CA LEU A 336 -7.99 10.35 33.22
C LEU A 336 -9.07 11.41 32.90
N THR A 337 -8.95 12.14 31.78
CA THR A 337 -9.94 13.15 31.36
C THR A 337 -11.23 12.57 30.79
N TYR A 338 -11.27 11.27 30.46
CA TYR A 338 -12.49 10.59 29.97
C TYR A 338 -13.20 9.76 31.07
N LEU A 339 -12.65 9.76 32.30
CA LEU A 339 -13.17 9.04 33.47
C LEU A 339 -13.72 9.99 34.57
N MET A 340 -13.78 11.31 34.30
CA MET A 340 -14.54 12.31 35.06
C MET A 340 -15.64 12.88 34.17
#